data_AF-A0A922SPV1-F1
#
_entry.id   AF-A0A922SPV1-F1
#
_cell.length_a   1.000
_cell.length_b   1.000
_cell.length_c   1.000
_cell.angle_alpha   90.00
_cell.angle_beta   90.00
_cell.angle_gamma   90.00
#
_symmetry.space_group_name_H-M   'P 1'
#
loop_
_entity.id
_entity.type
_entity.pdbx_description
1 polymer ?
#
loop_
_entity_poly.entity_id
_entity_poly.type
_entity_poly.pdbx_seq_one_letter_code
_entity_poly.pdbx_strand_id
1 'polypeptide(L)'
;MISPVISWNNPTTWGTDRPRVLTYTRKSPNIRATLIHPRISRDVLWIEANGYRILNVYRQPQNDSTFQYLTALTPPRNCLVGGDLNARHELFEPGSTSANRGAEIARWATQNDIPYIGEAVIRGRAAGNRRIPRSKVQRVAQLLPATPRNVLASPHFSYGSRQDPTQGQGKDIAAQNFTIWWESLGQETITVFSDGSEQQINGTRVVTYGYAIYQGQAAVATGQGSLNALSHVFDAEAIGACRGLKHALQLSLPSQREIVLCIDSTSVIWGIRGAAPASSQWAFLQIHGAMEAYSVKTRWAPGHMKIVGNELADQLADNEAKDPHQPYGMAASPTRSGIRTVGRRLLEHTRDTWWKDKSSRLSAWYTQWQLPYDTRRTPAALWLPRRILAKVLMIRSTHGDFEWYHRKFNHEDTSKCLCGRPKTPEHLVFCKRATTHFKKWPLRPIVPPRTRQEGLAYLAQLIDQPQEFETFVKVTNSFYDE
;
A
#
# COMPACT_ATOMS: atom_id res chain seq x y z
N MET A 1 -9.32 6.77 20.36
CA MET A 1 -8.06 6.01 20.55
C MET A 1 -7.40 6.58 21.77
N ILE A 2 -6.97 5.73 22.70
CA ILE A 2 -6.31 6.13 23.94
C ILE A 2 -4.93 5.48 23.98
N SER A 3 -3.91 6.24 24.36
CA SER A 3 -2.49 5.87 24.33
C SER A 3 -1.82 6.27 25.66
N PRO A 4 -0.86 5.49 26.17
CA PRO A 4 -0.08 5.88 27.36
C PRO A 4 0.91 7.02 27.06
N VAL A 5 1.25 7.23 25.79
CA VAL A 5 2.13 8.31 25.34
C VAL A 5 1.32 9.34 24.56
N ILE A 6 1.51 10.62 24.85
CA ILE A 6 0.74 11.75 24.27
C ILE A 6 1.35 12.22 22.94
N SER A 7 2.67 12.10 22.77
CA SER A 7 3.41 12.44 21.55
C SER A 7 4.59 11.50 21.34
N TRP A 8 4.78 11.01 20.11
CA TRP A 8 5.82 10.01 19.79
C TRP A 8 6.43 10.18 18.38
N ASN A 9 6.39 11.40 17.85
CA ASN A 9 6.91 11.77 16.52
C ASN A 9 8.29 12.43 16.58
N ASN A 10 9.09 12.17 17.61
CA ASN A 10 10.42 12.75 17.74
C ASN A 10 11.42 12.03 16.80
N PRO A 11 12.10 12.74 15.89
CA PRO A 11 13.06 12.15 14.94
C PRO A 11 14.28 11.50 15.59
N THR A 12 14.68 11.93 16.79
CA THR A 12 15.89 11.44 17.48
C THR A 12 15.67 10.20 18.35
N THR A 13 14.41 9.85 18.65
CA THR A 13 14.01 8.73 19.52
C THR A 13 13.05 7.77 18.80
N TRP A 14 13.30 7.57 17.50
CA TRP A 14 12.40 6.81 16.64
C TRP A 14 12.22 5.37 17.11
N GLY A 15 11.04 5.07 17.65
CA GLY A 15 10.69 3.74 18.16
C GLY A 15 10.85 3.55 19.67
N THR A 16 11.58 4.40 20.39
CA THR A 16 11.71 4.31 21.87
C THR A 16 10.51 4.91 22.60
N ASP A 17 9.87 5.94 22.02
CA ASP A 17 8.74 6.64 22.65
C ASP A 17 7.37 6.18 22.14
N ARG A 18 7.32 5.29 21.14
CA ARG A 18 6.04 4.85 20.54
C ARG A 18 5.23 4.01 21.53
N PRO A 19 3.92 4.26 21.73
CA PRO A 19 3.12 3.36 22.55
C PRO A 19 3.14 1.94 21.96
N ARG A 20 3.37 0.92 22.80
CA ARG A 20 3.26 -0.50 22.37
C ARG A 20 1.90 -1.09 22.68
N VAL A 21 1.11 -0.39 23.49
CA VAL A 21 -0.26 -0.72 23.81
C VAL A 21 -1.18 0.44 23.47
N LEU A 22 -2.33 0.14 22.87
CA LEU A 22 -3.35 1.11 22.48
C LEU A 22 -4.73 0.52 22.74
N THR A 23 -5.69 1.39 23.07
CA THR A 23 -7.09 0.99 23.20
C THR A 23 -7.98 1.84 22.32
N TYR A 24 -8.90 1.17 21.62
CA TYR A 24 -9.90 1.81 20.79
C TYR A 24 -11.26 1.69 21.47
N THR A 25 -11.90 2.83 21.69
CA THR A 25 -13.23 2.91 22.28
C THR A 25 -14.22 3.13 21.15
N ARG A 26 -15.28 2.32 21.12
CA ARG A 26 -16.37 2.49 20.15
C ARG A 26 -17.11 3.79 20.49
N LYS A 27 -17.23 4.69 19.52
CA LYS A 27 -17.98 5.94 19.70
C LYS A 27 -19.47 5.60 19.89
N SER A 28 -19.99 5.80 21.10
CA SER A 28 -21.38 5.57 21.49
C SER A 28 -21.76 6.54 22.61
N PRO A 29 -22.98 7.07 22.65
CA PRO A 29 -23.42 7.96 23.73
C PRO A 29 -23.38 7.29 25.12
N ASN A 30 -23.40 5.96 25.17
CA ASN A 30 -23.43 5.18 26.41
C ASN A 30 -22.05 4.74 26.91
N ILE A 31 -20.96 5.10 26.22
CA ILE A 31 -19.59 4.71 26.60
C ILE A 31 -18.76 5.97 26.82
N ARG A 32 -18.42 6.23 28.08
CA ARG A 32 -17.47 7.28 28.48
C ARG A 32 -16.19 6.61 28.92
N ALA A 33 -15.12 6.84 28.17
CA ALA A 33 -13.81 6.28 28.44
C ALA A 33 -12.77 7.38 28.54
N THR A 34 -12.02 7.40 29.64
CA THR A 34 -10.98 8.37 29.93
C THR A 34 -9.66 7.67 30.21
N LEU A 35 -8.56 8.31 29.81
CA LEU A 35 -7.22 7.87 30.18
C LEU A 35 -7.00 8.16 31.65
N ILE A 36 -6.55 7.16 32.40
CA ILE A 36 -6.00 7.39 33.74
C ILE A 36 -4.50 7.61 33.54
N HIS A 37 -3.96 8.72 34.05
CA HIS A 37 -2.54 9.09 33.87
C HIS A 37 -1.69 8.72 35.10
N PRO A 38 -1.27 7.46 35.27
CA PRO A 38 -0.01 7.16 35.93
C PRO A 38 1.01 6.93 34.81
N ARG A 39 1.92 7.88 34.56
CA ARG A 39 3.00 7.67 33.56
C ARG A 39 3.97 6.59 34.08
N ILE A 40 3.63 5.33 33.85
CA ILE A 40 4.41 4.17 34.33
C ILE A 40 5.33 3.65 33.22
N SER A 41 4.79 3.39 32.03
CA SER A 41 5.55 2.92 30.87
C SER A 41 4.74 3.08 29.58
N ARG A 42 5.41 3.08 28.42
CA ARG A 42 4.80 2.95 27.08
C ARG A 42 4.10 1.61 26.83
N ASP A 43 4.33 0.65 27.73
CA ASP A 43 3.85 -0.73 27.70
C ASP A 43 2.61 -0.94 28.57
N VAL A 44 2.20 0.06 29.37
CA VAL A 44 1.11 -0.04 30.35
C VAL A 44 0.10 1.09 30.13
N LEU A 45 -1.17 0.76 29.93
CA LEU A 45 -2.23 1.71 29.66
C LEU A 45 -3.42 1.48 30.59
N TRP A 46 -3.74 2.48 31.41
CA TRP A 46 -4.92 2.49 32.26
C TRP A 46 -6.04 3.33 31.67
N ILE A 47 -7.26 2.80 31.68
CA ILE A 47 -8.46 3.47 31.18
C ILE A 47 -9.58 3.30 32.20
N GLU A 48 -10.32 4.36 32.45
CA GLU A 48 -11.62 4.25 33.13
C GLU A 48 -12.71 4.24 32.07
N ALA A 49 -13.58 3.23 32.08
CA ALA A 49 -14.72 3.14 31.17
C ALA A 49 -15.98 2.77 31.95
N ASN A 50 -16.94 3.70 32.02
CA ASN A 50 -18.23 3.50 32.72
C ASN A 50 -18.09 2.86 34.13
N GLY A 51 -17.12 3.30 34.92
CA GLY A 51 -16.89 2.80 36.29
C GLY A 51 -16.02 1.54 36.42
N TYR A 52 -15.53 0.98 35.30
CA TYR A 52 -14.52 -0.08 35.28
C TYR A 52 -13.14 0.51 35.02
N ARG A 53 -12.12 -0.01 35.71
CA ARG A 53 -10.71 0.34 35.49
C ARG A 53 -10.06 -0.75 34.66
N ILE A 54 -9.65 -0.43 33.45
CA ILE A 54 -9.10 -1.37 32.49
C ILE A 54 -7.59 -1.14 32.37
N LEU A 55 -6.83 -2.17 32.69
CA LEU A 55 -5.38 -2.24 32.54
C LEU A 55 -5.04 -3.01 31.26
N ASN A 56 -4.65 -2.30 30.20
CA ASN A 56 -4.18 -2.90 28.95
C ASN A 56 -2.64 -2.88 28.92
N VAL A 57 -2.02 -4.04 28.72
CA VAL A 57 -0.59 -4.23 28.94
C VAL A 57 0.06 -4.97 27.78
N TYR A 58 1.26 -4.52 27.39
CA TYR A 58 2.17 -5.27 26.55
C TYR A 58 3.39 -5.69 27.38
N ARG A 59 3.62 -6.99 27.54
CA ARG A 59 4.86 -7.49 28.17
C ARG A 59 5.87 -7.86 27.09
N GLN A 60 6.97 -7.13 27.01
CA GLN A 60 8.04 -7.45 26.07
C GLN A 60 8.75 -8.77 26.44
N PRO A 61 9.02 -9.67 25.47
CA PRO A 61 9.84 -10.86 25.73
C PRO A 61 11.22 -10.46 26.28
N GLN A 62 11.72 -11.20 27.27
CA GLN A 62 13.02 -10.97 27.92
C GLN A 62 13.14 -9.69 28.75
N ASN A 63 12.05 -8.92 28.94
CA ASN A 63 12.01 -7.77 29.84
C ASN A 63 10.95 -7.97 30.92
N ASP A 64 11.39 -7.99 32.18
CA ASP A 64 10.53 -8.29 33.33
C ASP A 64 9.93 -7.05 34.01
N SER A 65 10.22 -5.82 33.57
CA SER A 65 9.67 -4.60 34.17
C SER A 65 8.13 -4.61 34.24
N THR A 66 7.47 -4.92 33.12
CA THR A 66 6.00 -5.02 33.07
C THR A 66 5.47 -6.16 33.94
N PHE A 67 6.20 -7.28 34.02
CA PHE A 67 5.82 -8.41 34.87
C PHE A 67 5.90 -8.04 36.36
N GLN A 68 6.99 -7.39 36.77
CA GLN A 68 7.21 -6.93 38.14
C GLN A 68 6.13 -5.90 38.52
N TYR A 69 5.82 -4.98 37.60
CA TYR A 69 4.72 -4.05 37.79
C TYR A 69 3.37 -4.75 38.00
N LEU A 70 3.03 -5.71 37.12
CA LEU A 70 1.77 -6.46 37.23
C LEU A 70 1.68 -7.20 38.56
N THR A 71 2.68 -7.99 38.90
CA THR A 71 2.63 -8.85 40.09
C THR A 71 2.74 -8.10 41.42
N ALA A 72 3.30 -6.90 41.43
CA ALA A 72 3.32 -6.01 42.60
C ALA A 72 2.08 -5.11 42.71
N LEU A 73 1.25 -5.03 41.66
CA LEU A 73 0.10 -4.15 41.63
C LEU A 73 -1.01 -4.68 42.55
N THR A 74 -1.44 -3.85 43.51
CA THR A 74 -2.74 -4.01 44.17
C THR A 74 -3.80 -3.31 43.31
N PRO A 75 -4.65 -4.05 42.59
CA PRO A 75 -5.60 -3.46 41.67
C PRO A 75 -6.72 -2.72 42.42
N PRO A 76 -7.31 -1.69 41.80
CA PRO A 76 -8.50 -1.06 42.34
C PRO A 76 -9.76 -1.93 42.18
N ARG A 77 -10.85 -1.55 42.86
CA ARG A 77 -12.16 -2.19 42.65
C ARG A 77 -12.62 -2.05 41.18
N ASN A 78 -13.37 -3.04 40.69
CA ASN A 78 -13.86 -3.13 39.32
C ASN A 78 -12.74 -3.06 38.27
N CYS A 79 -11.61 -3.72 38.55
CA CYS A 79 -10.46 -3.75 37.65
C CYS A 79 -10.57 -4.92 36.66
N LEU A 80 -10.21 -4.67 35.39
CA LEU A 80 -10.08 -5.65 34.33
C LEU A 80 -8.66 -5.57 33.78
N VAL A 81 -8.04 -6.69 33.41
CA VAL A 81 -6.69 -6.70 32.81
C VAL A 81 -6.71 -7.37 31.44
N GLY A 82 -5.98 -6.82 30.47
CA GLY A 82 -5.91 -7.35 29.11
C GLY A 82 -4.64 -6.94 28.37
N GLY A 83 -4.58 -7.27 27.08
CA GLY A 83 -3.41 -7.01 26.23
C GLY A 83 -2.50 -8.23 26.06
N ASP A 84 -1.35 -8.05 25.42
CA ASP A 84 -0.44 -9.14 25.09
C ASP A 84 0.60 -9.33 26.21
N LEU A 85 0.39 -10.37 27.02
CA LEU A 85 1.26 -10.71 28.15
C LEU A 85 2.52 -11.48 27.74
N ASN A 86 2.67 -11.90 26.47
CA ASN A 86 3.73 -12.82 26.02
C ASN A 86 3.97 -14.00 26.99
N ALA A 87 2.89 -14.47 27.61
CA ALA A 87 2.83 -15.56 28.58
C ALA A 87 1.76 -16.57 28.15
N ARG A 88 1.83 -17.81 28.64
CA ARG A 88 0.81 -18.86 28.41
C ARG A 88 0.32 -19.41 29.73
N HIS A 89 -0.98 -19.54 29.90
CA HIS A 89 -1.67 -20.14 31.05
C HIS A 89 -3.14 -20.38 30.69
N GLU A 90 -3.77 -21.40 31.23
CA GLU A 90 -5.19 -21.72 30.98
C GLU A 90 -6.17 -20.56 31.25
N LEU A 91 -5.83 -19.69 32.19
CA LEU A 91 -6.66 -18.56 32.66
C LEU A 91 -6.91 -17.52 31.56
N PHE A 92 -5.94 -17.32 30.67
CA PHE A 92 -6.05 -16.37 29.56
C PHE A 92 -5.88 -17.03 28.17
N GLU A 93 -5.37 -18.26 28.11
CA GLU A 93 -5.30 -19.12 26.93
C GLU A 93 -5.73 -20.56 27.29
N PRO A 94 -7.04 -20.86 27.30
CA PRO A 94 -7.59 -22.15 27.69
C PRO A 94 -7.00 -23.31 26.87
N GLY A 95 -6.54 -24.35 27.56
CA GLY A 95 -5.90 -25.52 26.95
C GLY A 95 -4.40 -25.35 26.64
N SER A 96 -3.78 -24.25 27.05
CA SER A 96 -2.33 -24.06 26.96
C SER A 96 -1.59 -24.62 28.18
N THR A 97 -0.39 -25.16 27.96
CA THR A 97 0.56 -25.42 29.06
C THR A 97 1.21 -24.11 29.48
N SER A 98 1.28 -23.90 30.80
CA SER A 98 1.89 -22.71 31.38
C SER A 98 3.32 -22.48 30.88
N ALA A 99 3.60 -21.28 30.35
CA ALA A 99 4.92 -20.88 29.88
C ALA A 99 5.16 -19.39 30.09
N ASN A 100 6.44 -18.98 30.04
CA ASN A 100 6.86 -17.57 30.15
C ASN A 100 6.24 -16.85 31.36
N ARG A 101 6.23 -17.53 32.52
CA ARG A 101 5.71 -17.02 33.80
C ARG A 101 4.19 -16.82 33.87
N GLY A 102 3.43 -17.43 32.97
CA GLY A 102 1.97 -17.31 32.95
C GLY A 102 1.27 -17.77 34.24
N ALA A 103 1.83 -18.78 34.93
CA ALA A 103 1.30 -19.24 36.22
C ALA A 103 1.40 -18.19 37.33
N GLU A 104 2.45 -17.36 37.34
CA GLU A 104 2.62 -16.29 38.32
C GLU A 104 1.63 -15.14 38.07
N ILE A 105 1.43 -14.77 36.80
CA ILE A 105 0.44 -13.75 36.41
C ILE A 105 -0.98 -14.23 36.74
N ALA A 106 -1.29 -15.50 36.45
CA ALA A 106 -2.57 -16.10 36.77
C ALA A 106 -2.83 -16.15 38.28
N ARG A 107 -1.81 -16.48 39.08
CA ARG A 107 -1.89 -16.45 40.55
C ARG A 107 -2.18 -15.04 41.05
N TRP A 108 -1.46 -14.03 40.56
CA TRP A 108 -1.71 -12.63 40.90
C TRP A 108 -3.14 -12.18 40.56
N ALA A 109 -3.60 -12.48 39.35
CA ALA A 109 -4.95 -12.13 38.91
C ALA A 109 -6.02 -12.81 39.78
N THR A 110 -5.82 -14.10 40.11
CA THR A 110 -6.75 -14.88 40.93
C THR A 110 -6.78 -14.39 42.39
N GLN A 111 -5.63 -14.09 42.98
CA GLN A 111 -5.53 -13.57 44.35
C GLN A 111 -6.20 -12.21 44.52
N ASN A 112 -6.28 -11.43 43.45
CA ASN A 112 -6.88 -10.10 43.48
C ASN A 112 -8.25 -10.03 42.77
N ASP A 113 -8.85 -11.18 42.44
CA ASP A 113 -10.16 -11.30 41.76
C ASP A 113 -10.28 -10.43 40.49
N ILE A 114 -9.20 -10.37 39.69
CA ILE A 114 -9.16 -9.59 38.45
C ILE A 114 -9.46 -10.51 37.26
N PRO A 115 -10.56 -10.30 36.52
CA PRO A 115 -10.81 -11.01 35.28
C PRO A 115 -9.87 -10.51 34.17
N TYR A 116 -9.36 -11.46 33.38
CA TYR A 116 -8.61 -11.17 32.17
C TYR A 116 -9.55 -11.05 30.96
N ILE A 117 -9.46 -9.94 30.23
CA ILE A 117 -10.34 -9.59 29.09
C ILE A 117 -9.70 -9.77 27.71
N GLY A 118 -8.47 -10.33 27.64
CA GLY A 118 -7.90 -10.75 26.37
C GLY A 118 -8.56 -12.05 25.90
N GLU A 119 -8.73 -12.21 24.59
CA GLU A 119 -9.31 -13.44 24.05
C GLU A 119 -8.40 -14.63 24.34
N ALA A 120 -8.84 -15.48 25.25
CA ALA A 120 -8.89 -16.90 24.96
C ALA A 120 -9.47 -17.04 23.55
N VAL A 121 -8.68 -17.45 22.57
CA VAL A 121 -9.25 -17.97 21.34
C VAL A 121 -9.97 -19.26 21.72
N ILE A 122 -11.18 -19.14 22.24
CA ILE A 122 -12.13 -20.24 22.32
C ILE A 122 -12.25 -20.65 20.86
N ARG A 123 -11.63 -21.79 20.52
CA ARG A 123 -11.83 -22.46 19.25
C ARG A 123 -13.31 -22.80 19.18
N GLY A 124 -14.13 -21.86 18.74
CA GLY A 124 -15.52 -22.11 18.42
C GLY A 124 -15.54 -23.29 17.45
N ARG A 125 -16.50 -24.20 17.61
CA ARG A 125 -16.73 -25.30 16.67
C ARG A 125 -16.67 -24.73 15.24
N ALA A 126 -15.65 -25.09 14.46
CA ALA A 126 -15.22 -24.49 13.18
C ALA A 126 -14.02 -23.49 13.19
N ALA A 127 -13.21 -23.43 14.23
CA ALA A 127 -11.85 -22.89 14.14
C ALA A 127 -10.99 -23.85 13.31
N GLY A 128 -10.81 -23.53 12.03
CA GLY A 128 -10.09 -24.36 11.06
C GLY A 128 -10.76 -24.37 9.68
N ASN A 129 -12.08 -24.14 9.62
CA ASN A 129 -12.79 -24.01 8.35
C ASN A 129 -12.88 -22.53 7.94
N ARG A 130 -12.63 -22.24 6.66
CA ARG A 130 -12.83 -20.90 6.09
C ARG A 130 -14.25 -20.45 6.38
N ARG A 131 -14.42 -19.50 7.33
CA ARG A 131 -15.71 -18.82 7.53
C ARG A 131 -16.14 -18.20 6.20
N ILE A 132 -17.44 -18.23 5.90
CA ILE A 132 -18.00 -17.50 4.76
C ILE A 132 -17.59 -16.03 4.91
N PRO A 133 -16.99 -15.40 3.89
CA PRO A 133 -16.65 -13.99 3.91
C PRO A 133 -17.84 -13.12 4.30
N ARG A 134 -17.70 -12.37 5.40
CA ARG A 134 -18.77 -11.48 5.86
C ARG A 134 -18.56 -10.06 5.37
N SER A 135 -17.32 -9.64 5.13
CA SER A 135 -17.02 -8.28 4.68
C SER A 135 -16.86 -8.18 3.15
N LYS A 136 -17.09 -6.98 2.60
CA LYS A 136 -16.76 -6.67 1.20
C LYS A 136 -15.29 -6.94 0.90
N VAL A 137 -14.40 -6.59 1.84
CA VAL A 137 -12.94 -6.84 1.72
C VAL A 137 -12.63 -8.33 1.61
N GLN A 138 -13.25 -9.17 2.43
CA GLN A 138 -13.04 -10.62 2.38
C GLN A 138 -13.58 -11.23 1.09
N ARG A 139 -14.74 -10.78 0.58
CA ARG A 139 -15.28 -11.23 -0.71
C ARG A 139 -14.40 -10.82 -1.88
N VAL A 140 -13.91 -9.58 -1.89
CA VAL A 140 -12.97 -9.11 -2.92
C VAL A 140 -11.65 -9.88 -2.86
N ALA A 141 -11.16 -10.19 -1.66
CA ALA A 141 -9.95 -10.99 -1.50
C ALA A 141 -10.08 -12.41 -2.08
N GLN A 142 -11.28 -12.98 -2.12
CA GLN A 142 -11.53 -14.29 -2.75
C GLN A 142 -11.49 -14.25 -4.29
N LEU A 143 -11.65 -13.09 -4.90
CA LEU A 143 -11.51 -12.93 -6.36
C LEU A 143 -10.05 -12.97 -6.80
N LEU A 144 -9.13 -12.83 -5.85
CA LEU A 144 -7.70 -12.82 -6.13
C LEU A 144 -7.13 -14.23 -5.91
N PRO A 145 -6.14 -14.64 -6.74
CA PRO A 145 -5.38 -15.85 -6.50
C PRO A 145 -4.77 -15.86 -5.09
N ALA A 146 -4.60 -17.05 -4.51
CA ALA A 146 -3.89 -17.17 -3.25
C ALA A 146 -2.39 -16.82 -3.46
N THR A 147 -1.79 -16.14 -2.47
CA THR A 147 -0.34 -15.90 -2.43
C THR A 147 0.20 -16.20 -1.05
N PRO A 148 1.47 -16.62 -0.96
CA PRO A 148 2.15 -16.76 0.31
C PRO A 148 2.03 -15.50 1.16
N ARG A 149 1.74 -15.71 2.44
CA ARG A 149 1.68 -14.60 3.39
C ARG A 149 3.10 -14.15 3.71
N ASN A 150 3.35 -12.86 3.55
CA ASN A 150 4.60 -12.24 3.97
C ASN A 150 4.83 -12.42 5.47
N VAL A 151 6.09 -12.66 5.83
CA VAL A 151 6.55 -12.71 7.20
C VAL A 151 6.86 -11.29 7.67
N LEU A 152 6.49 -10.97 8.91
CA LEU A 152 6.95 -9.76 9.57
C LEU A 152 8.38 -9.99 10.05
N ALA A 153 9.35 -9.64 9.21
CA ALA A 153 10.77 -9.72 9.52
C ALA A 153 11.33 -8.34 9.83
N SER A 154 12.31 -8.27 10.73
CA SER A 154 13.09 -7.05 10.94
C SER A 154 13.81 -6.66 9.65
N PRO A 155 13.92 -5.36 9.32
CA PRO A 155 14.71 -4.92 8.18
C PRO A 155 16.17 -5.37 8.32
N HIS A 156 16.74 -5.89 7.23
CA HIS A 156 18.17 -6.15 7.09
C HIS A 156 18.83 -4.89 6.52
N PHE A 157 19.99 -4.49 7.04
CA PHE A 157 20.76 -3.36 6.52
C PHE A 157 22.21 -3.77 6.33
N SER A 158 22.56 -4.15 5.10
CA SER A 158 23.94 -4.49 4.77
C SER A 158 24.76 -3.24 4.40
N TYR A 159 26.07 -3.44 4.24
CA TYR A 159 26.97 -2.40 3.77
C TYR A 159 26.49 -1.84 2.41
N GLY A 160 26.43 -0.51 2.30
CA GLY A 160 25.93 0.17 1.10
C GLY A 160 24.40 0.25 0.98
N SER A 161 23.64 -0.08 2.04
CA SER A 161 22.16 -0.01 2.08
C SER A 161 21.53 1.38 1.92
N ARG A 162 22.35 2.44 1.86
CA ARG A 162 21.93 3.82 1.54
C ARG A 162 22.69 4.42 0.36
N GLN A 163 23.52 3.61 -0.30
CA GLN A 163 24.33 4.05 -1.43
C GLN A 163 23.69 3.56 -2.73
N ASP A 164 23.55 4.46 -3.69
CA ASP A 164 23.09 4.13 -5.03
C ASP A 164 23.94 2.99 -5.63
N PRO A 165 23.36 1.83 -5.98
CA PRO A 165 24.08 0.72 -6.60
C PRO A 165 24.84 1.12 -7.87
N THR A 166 24.37 2.14 -8.58
CA THR A 166 25.00 2.63 -9.82
C THR A 166 26.12 3.64 -9.58
N GLN A 167 26.20 4.19 -8.37
CA GLN A 167 27.09 5.31 -8.02
C GLN A 167 26.96 6.52 -8.97
N GLY A 168 25.81 6.69 -9.63
CA GLY A 168 25.60 7.73 -10.65
C GLY A 168 26.40 7.54 -11.94
N GLN A 169 27.02 6.37 -12.17
CA GLN A 169 27.78 6.09 -13.38
C GLN A 169 26.88 5.71 -14.56
N GLY A 170 27.24 6.18 -15.76
CA GLY A 170 26.63 5.70 -17.00
C GLY A 170 26.97 4.23 -17.28
N LYS A 171 26.08 3.51 -17.97
CA LYS A 171 26.20 2.06 -18.21
C LYS A 171 27.52 1.66 -18.90
N ASP A 172 27.99 2.43 -19.88
CA ASP A 172 29.23 2.15 -20.62
C ASP A 172 30.46 2.15 -19.71
N ILE A 173 30.62 3.22 -18.92
CA ILE A 173 31.73 3.36 -17.96
C ILE A 173 31.62 2.30 -16.87
N ALA A 174 30.42 2.09 -16.35
CA ALA A 174 30.18 1.07 -15.33
C ALA A 174 30.49 -0.34 -15.83
N ALA A 175 30.21 -0.66 -17.09
CA ALA A 175 30.52 -1.95 -17.70
C ALA A 175 32.03 -2.15 -17.86
N GLN A 176 32.76 -1.14 -18.34
CA GLN A 176 34.22 -1.19 -18.41
C GLN A 176 34.86 -1.41 -17.03
N ASN A 177 34.42 -0.62 -16.04
CA ASN A 177 34.87 -0.76 -14.64
C ASN A 177 34.50 -2.13 -14.05
N PHE A 178 33.35 -2.68 -14.44
CA PHE A 178 32.94 -4.02 -14.03
C PHE A 178 33.85 -5.08 -14.62
N THR A 179 34.15 -5.03 -15.92
CA THR A 179 35.05 -5.98 -16.59
C THR A 179 36.44 -5.96 -15.96
N ILE A 180 37.05 -4.78 -15.77
CA ILE A 180 38.36 -4.65 -15.12
C ILE A 180 38.34 -5.27 -13.72
N TRP A 181 37.30 -4.96 -12.94
CA TRP A 181 37.14 -5.55 -11.61
C TRP A 181 36.99 -7.08 -11.68
N TRP A 182 36.17 -7.59 -12.60
CA TRP A 182 35.88 -9.02 -12.71
C TRP A 182 37.10 -9.82 -13.18
N GLU A 183 37.90 -9.27 -14.11
CA GLU A 183 39.17 -9.85 -14.57
C GLU A 183 40.25 -9.86 -13.48
N SER A 184 40.18 -8.96 -12.49
CA SER A 184 41.11 -8.92 -11.36
C SER A 184 40.84 -9.98 -10.27
N LEU A 185 39.68 -10.67 -10.34
CA LEU A 185 39.30 -11.64 -9.32
C LEU A 185 40.10 -12.94 -9.43
N GLY A 186 40.63 -13.39 -8.28
CA GLY A 186 41.28 -14.70 -8.14
C GLY A 186 40.30 -15.83 -7.83
N GLN A 187 40.83 -17.04 -7.65
CA GLN A 187 40.07 -18.27 -7.39
C GLN A 187 39.35 -18.29 -6.03
N GLU A 188 39.60 -17.32 -5.15
CA GLU A 188 38.94 -17.21 -3.84
C GLU A 188 37.62 -16.45 -3.87
N THR A 189 37.27 -15.85 -5.01
CA THR A 189 36.01 -15.13 -5.19
C THR A 189 35.09 -15.90 -6.13
N ILE A 190 33.85 -16.05 -5.69
CA ILE A 190 32.76 -16.61 -6.50
C ILE A 190 31.85 -15.45 -6.92
N THR A 191 31.58 -15.35 -8.22
CA THR A 191 30.55 -14.43 -8.71
C THR A 191 29.33 -15.21 -9.17
N VAL A 192 28.16 -14.73 -8.76
CA VAL A 192 26.86 -15.27 -9.17
C VAL A 192 26.15 -14.19 -9.96
N PHE A 193 25.99 -14.41 -11.26
CA PHE A 193 25.17 -13.58 -12.13
C PHE A 193 23.77 -14.16 -12.18
N SER A 194 22.76 -13.30 -12.18
CA SER A 194 21.36 -13.71 -12.32
C SER A 194 20.59 -12.70 -13.13
N ASP A 195 19.67 -13.19 -13.96
CA ASP A 195 18.77 -12.38 -14.76
C ASP A 195 17.36 -12.99 -14.79
N GLY A 196 16.37 -12.19 -15.18
CA GLY A 196 14.98 -12.59 -15.32
C GLY A 196 14.41 -12.19 -16.67
N SER A 197 13.60 -13.06 -17.26
CA SER A 197 12.89 -12.80 -18.51
C SER A 197 11.37 -12.85 -18.30
N GLU A 198 10.66 -11.93 -18.93
CA GLU A 198 9.20 -11.89 -18.96
C GLU A 198 8.72 -11.79 -20.41
N GLN A 199 8.09 -12.86 -20.90
CA GLN A 199 7.71 -12.98 -22.31
C GLN A 199 6.23 -13.37 -22.49
N GLN A 200 5.72 -13.13 -23.69
CA GLN A 200 4.41 -13.57 -24.17
C GLN A 200 4.63 -14.61 -25.28
N ILE A 201 4.39 -15.89 -24.97
CA ILE A 201 4.58 -17.01 -25.89
C ILE A 201 3.23 -17.67 -26.13
N ASN A 202 2.77 -17.65 -27.40
CA ASN A 202 1.46 -18.19 -27.80
C ASN A 202 0.29 -17.66 -26.93
N GLY A 203 0.32 -16.37 -26.59
CA GLY A 203 -0.69 -15.73 -25.73
C GLY A 203 -0.60 -16.08 -24.24
N THR A 204 0.38 -16.91 -23.85
CA THR A 204 0.66 -17.26 -22.46
C THR A 204 1.83 -16.44 -21.95
N ARG A 205 1.67 -15.86 -20.76
CA ARG A 205 2.75 -15.13 -20.09
C ARG A 205 3.69 -16.12 -19.42
N VAL A 206 4.98 -16.03 -19.76
CA VAL A 206 6.05 -16.88 -19.25
C VAL A 206 7.04 -15.99 -18.51
N VAL A 207 7.41 -16.38 -17.29
CA VAL A 207 8.33 -15.64 -16.43
C VAL A 207 9.39 -16.60 -15.94
N THR A 208 10.65 -16.34 -16.27
CA THR A 208 11.76 -17.27 -16.10
C THR A 208 12.97 -16.55 -15.53
N TYR A 209 13.86 -17.31 -14.90
CA TYR A 209 15.15 -16.80 -14.44
C TYR A 209 16.28 -17.67 -14.97
N GLY A 210 17.45 -17.07 -15.07
CA GLY A 210 18.72 -17.74 -15.33
C GLY A 210 19.76 -17.27 -14.33
N TYR A 211 20.72 -18.14 -14.01
CA TYR A 211 21.90 -17.76 -13.24
C TYR A 211 23.14 -18.51 -13.70
N ALA A 212 24.29 -17.85 -13.59
CA ALA A 212 25.60 -18.39 -13.89
C ALA A 212 26.57 -18.12 -12.75
N ILE A 213 27.34 -19.14 -12.38
CA ILE A 213 28.28 -19.11 -11.27
C ILE A 213 29.68 -19.26 -11.83
N TYR A 214 30.56 -18.35 -11.42
CA TYR A 214 31.96 -18.33 -11.82
C TYR A 214 32.86 -18.36 -10.60
N GLN A 215 34.01 -19.01 -10.75
CA GLN A 215 35.12 -18.92 -9.81
C GLN A 215 36.30 -18.27 -10.54
N GLY A 216 36.68 -17.06 -10.12
CA GLY A 216 37.39 -16.14 -11.01
C GLY A 216 36.57 -15.89 -12.28
N GLN A 217 37.13 -16.22 -13.45
CA GLN A 217 36.49 -16.09 -14.76
C GLN A 217 36.05 -17.43 -15.35
N ALA A 218 36.29 -18.55 -14.66
CA ALA A 218 35.87 -19.87 -15.10
C ALA A 218 34.43 -20.13 -14.68
N ALA A 219 33.55 -20.48 -15.64
CA ALA A 219 32.18 -20.89 -15.36
C ALA A 219 32.21 -22.25 -14.66
N VAL A 220 31.65 -22.33 -13.44
CA VAL A 220 31.64 -23.56 -12.63
C VAL A 220 30.27 -24.21 -12.54
N ALA A 221 29.20 -23.43 -12.69
CA ALA A 221 27.84 -23.96 -12.71
C ALA A 221 26.86 -22.96 -13.30
N THR A 222 25.73 -23.47 -13.77
CA THR A 222 24.60 -22.66 -14.24
C THR A 222 23.29 -23.22 -13.68
N GLY A 223 22.21 -22.48 -13.86
CA GLY A 223 20.87 -22.99 -13.67
C GLY A 223 19.83 -22.02 -14.21
N GLN A 224 18.64 -22.55 -14.44
CA GLN A 224 17.51 -21.79 -14.94
C GLN A 224 16.22 -22.35 -14.35
N GLY A 225 15.11 -21.65 -14.54
CA GLY A 225 13.82 -22.17 -14.18
C GLY A 225 12.69 -21.16 -14.33
N SER A 226 11.48 -21.69 -14.28
CA SER A 226 10.27 -20.88 -14.43
C SER A 226 9.65 -20.48 -13.09
N LEU A 227 8.88 -19.41 -13.12
CA LEU A 227 8.00 -18.93 -12.05
C LEU A 227 6.54 -19.13 -12.43
N ASN A 228 5.65 -18.94 -11.46
CA ASN A 228 4.22 -18.77 -11.74
C ASN A 228 4.00 -17.63 -12.76
N ALA A 229 3.14 -17.83 -13.75
CA ALA A 229 2.81 -16.85 -14.81
C ALA A 229 2.27 -15.49 -14.29
N LEU A 230 1.81 -15.44 -13.04
CA LEU A 230 1.40 -14.19 -12.39
C LEU A 230 2.58 -13.39 -11.82
N SER A 231 3.80 -13.92 -11.80
CA SER A 231 5.00 -13.21 -11.34
C SER A 231 5.43 -12.11 -12.31
N HIS A 232 6.39 -11.26 -11.97
CA HIS A 232 6.98 -10.24 -12.87
C HIS A 232 8.49 -10.43 -12.99
N VAL A 233 9.12 -9.79 -13.97
CA VAL A 233 10.59 -9.84 -14.16
C VAL A 233 11.39 -9.58 -12.87
N PHE A 234 10.99 -8.59 -12.07
CA PHE A 234 11.57 -8.33 -10.75
C PHE A 234 11.55 -9.55 -9.80
N ASP A 235 10.47 -10.33 -9.83
CA ASP A 235 10.36 -11.54 -9.01
C ASP A 235 11.32 -12.63 -9.53
N ALA A 236 11.51 -12.71 -10.85
CA ALA A 236 12.41 -13.66 -11.48
C ALA A 236 13.88 -13.34 -11.19
N GLU A 237 14.30 -12.09 -11.35
CA GLU A 237 15.65 -11.63 -11.00
C GLU A 237 15.99 -11.95 -9.53
N ALA A 238 15.08 -11.62 -8.60
CA ALA A 238 15.28 -11.88 -7.17
C ALA A 238 15.34 -13.39 -6.84
N ILE A 239 14.49 -14.20 -7.48
CA ILE A 239 14.48 -15.65 -7.29
C ILE A 239 15.70 -16.30 -7.94
N GLY A 240 16.13 -15.82 -9.11
CA GLY A 240 17.35 -16.24 -9.79
C GLY A 240 18.59 -15.98 -8.94
N ALA A 241 18.73 -14.78 -8.39
CA ALA A 241 19.80 -14.43 -7.45
C ALA A 241 19.82 -15.35 -6.23
N CYS A 242 18.65 -15.64 -5.64
CA CYS A 242 18.51 -16.52 -4.49
C CYS A 242 18.88 -17.98 -4.83
N ARG A 243 18.43 -18.49 -5.98
CA ARG A 243 18.72 -19.85 -6.46
C ARG A 243 20.22 -20.01 -6.77
N GLY A 244 20.80 -19.03 -7.46
CA GLY A 244 22.23 -18.97 -7.75
C GLY A 244 23.09 -18.92 -6.49
N LEU A 245 22.73 -18.09 -5.50
CA LEU A 245 23.42 -18.05 -4.20
C LEU A 245 23.35 -19.40 -3.49
N LYS A 246 22.17 -20.02 -3.45
CA LYS A 246 22.00 -21.34 -2.82
C LYS A 246 22.88 -22.40 -3.50
N HIS A 247 22.95 -22.38 -4.83
CA HIS A 247 23.80 -23.32 -5.56
C HIS A 247 25.29 -23.03 -5.32
N ALA A 248 25.70 -21.76 -5.29
CA ALA A 248 27.08 -21.37 -4.98
C ALA A 248 27.52 -21.85 -3.58
N LEU A 249 26.65 -21.74 -2.57
CA LEU A 249 26.89 -22.24 -1.21
C LEU A 249 26.99 -23.77 -1.11
N GLN A 250 26.45 -24.50 -2.08
CA GLN A 250 26.60 -25.97 -2.16
C GLN A 250 27.91 -26.37 -2.81
N LEU A 251 28.43 -25.55 -3.74
CA LEU A 251 29.70 -25.79 -4.43
C LEU A 251 30.92 -25.42 -3.57
N SER A 252 30.76 -24.56 -2.57
CA SER A 252 31.85 -24.13 -1.68
C SER A 252 31.45 -24.20 -0.22
N LEU A 253 32.16 -25.03 0.56
CA LEU A 253 32.05 -25.04 2.02
C LEU A 253 32.65 -23.75 2.62
N PRO A 254 32.07 -23.19 3.69
CA PRO A 254 31.90 -21.76 3.76
C PRO A 254 32.64 -21.10 4.93
N SER A 255 33.97 -21.09 4.87
CA SER A 255 34.77 -20.34 5.84
C SER A 255 35.93 -19.51 5.26
N GLN A 256 36.14 -19.50 3.93
CA GLN A 256 37.27 -18.75 3.34
C GLN A 256 36.97 -17.97 2.03
N ARG A 257 35.80 -18.10 1.40
CA ARG A 257 35.54 -17.48 0.09
C ARG A 257 34.48 -16.39 0.11
N GLU A 258 34.74 -15.34 -0.66
CA GLU A 258 33.80 -14.24 -0.87
C GLU A 258 32.85 -14.58 -2.02
N ILE A 259 31.55 -14.38 -1.81
CA ILE A 259 30.51 -14.53 -2.84
C ILE A 259 29.99 -13.15 -3.21
N VAL A 260 30.01 -12.82 -4.49
CA VAL A 260 29.47 -11.55 -5.01
C VAL A 260 28.29 -11.84 -5.94
N LEU A 261 27.10 -11.40 -5.55
CA LEU A 261 25.92 -11.39 -6.39
C LEU A 261 26.01 -10.21 -7.36
N CYS A 262 26.18 -10.52 -8.64
CA CYS A 262 26.24 -9.58 -9.74
C CYS A 262 24.84 -9.47 -10.36
N ILE A 263 24.16 -8.35 -10.12
CA ILE A 263 22.74 -8.15 -10.45
C ILE A 263 22.61 -6.85 -11.25
N ASP A 264 21.82 -6.86 -12.31
CA ASP A 264 21.62 -5.70 -13.19
C ASP A 264 20.45 -4.79 -12.73
N SER A 265 19.54 -5.36 -11.95
CA SER A 265 18.40 -4.67 -11.36
C SER A 265 18.73 -3.99 -10.04
N THR A 266 18.78 -2.67 -10.08
CA THR A 266 18.99 -1.83 -8.89
C THR A 266 17.91 -2.05 -7.84
N SER A 267 16.66 -2.32 -8.26
CA SER A 267 15.54 -2.58 -7.35
C SER A 267 15.74 -3.87 -6.54
N VAL A 268 16.29 -4.91 -7.15
CA VAL A 268 16.63 -6.16 -6.45
C VAL A 268 17.81 -5.92 -5.50
N ILE A 269 18.84 -5.19 -5.92
CA ILE A 269 19.96 -4.81 -5.04
C ILE A 269 19.46 -4.03 -3.81
N TRP A 270 18.56 -3.06 -3.98
CA TRP A 270 17.95 -2.34 -2.86
C TRP A 270 17.19 -3.28 -1.92
N GLY A 271 16.46 -4.25 -2.48
CA GLY A 271 15.75 -5.26 -1.69
C GLY A 271 16.67 -6.18 -0.89
N ILE A 272 17.83 -6.53 -1.45
CA ILE A 272 18.87 -7.33 -0.76
C ILE A 272 19.57 -6.50 0.30
N ARG A 273 19.92 -5.24 0.02
CA ARG A 273 20.64 -4.40 0.98
C ARG A 273 19.77 -3.83 2.10
N GLY A 274 18.45 -3.80 1.90
CA GLY A 274 17.49 -3.16 2.79
C GLY A 274 16.35 -4.07 3.25
N ALA A 275 15.20 -3.46 3.50
CA ALA A 275 14.00 -4.18 3.88
C ALA A 275 13.50 -5.08 2.75
N ALA A 276 13.30 -6.36 3.05
CA ALA A 276 12.84 -7.36 2.10
C ALA A 276 11.52 -6.90 1.41
N PRO A 277 11.53 -6.74 0.08
CA PRO A 277 10.35 -6.39 -0.68
C PRO A 277 9.19 -7.35 -0.44
N ALA A 278 7.98 -6.82 -0.55
CA ALA A 278 6.79 -7.60 -0.26
C ALA A 278 6.49 -8.66 -1.35
N SER A 279 7.03 -8.52 -2.56
CA SER A 279 6.94 -9.51 -3.63
C SER A 279 8.18 -10.41 -3.59
N SER A 280 7.99 -11.73 -3.74
CA SER A 280 9.06 -12.72 -3.58
C SER A 280 9.86 -12.57 -2.28
N GLN A 281 9.23 -12.10 -1.19
CA GLN A 281 9.89 -11.78 0.08
C GLN A 281 10.74 -12.95 0.61
N TRP A 282 10.26 -14.19 0.43
CA TRP A 282 10.98 -15.39 0.86
C TRP A 282 12.39 -15.50 0.24
N ALA A 283 12.58 -15.05 -1.00
CA ALA A 283 13.87 -15.10 -1.70
C ALA A 283 14.84 -14.10 -1.07
N PHE A 284 14.37 -12.88 -0.79
CA PHE A 284 15.15 -11.87 -0.07
C PHE A 284 15.52 -12.32 1.33
N LEU A 285 14.58 -12.91 2.08
CA LEU A 285 14.86 -13.42 3.43
C LEU A 285 15.87 -14.57 3.43
N GLN A 286 15.86 -15.44 2.40
CA GLN A 286 16.88 -16.47 2.24
C GLN A 286 18.26 -15.87 1.94
N ILE A 287 18.33 -14.84 1.09
CA ILE A 287 19.58 -14.10 0.83
C ILE A 287 20.06 -13.41 2.11
N HIS A 288 19.18 -12.73 2.87
CA HIS A 288 19.53 -12.08 4.13
C HIS A 288 20.10 -13.06 5.16
N GLY A 289 19.46 -14.23 5.33
CA GLY A 289 19.98 -15.27 6.21
C GLY A 289 21.34 -15.81 5.77
N ALA A 290 21.57 -15.93 4.45
CA ALA A 290 22.88 -16.30 3.92
C ALA A 290 23.94 -15.21 4.15
N MET A 291 23.58 -13.94 4.04
CA MET A 291 24.47 -12.80 4.34
C MET A 291 24.85 -12.69 5.81
N GLU A 292 24.02 -13.21 6.72
CA GLU A 292 24.34 -13.28 8.15
C GLU A 292 25.34 -14.40 8.48
N ALA A 293 25.34 -15.48 7.68
CA ALA A 293 26.20 -16.64 7.91
C ALA A 293 27.51 -16.61 7.10
N TYR A 294 27.53 -15.93 5.95
CA TYR A 294 28.59 -16.03 4.94
C TYR A 294 29.01 -14.66 4.39
N SER A 295 30.22 -14.57 3.84
CA SER A 295 30.71 -13.35 3.17
C SER A 295 30.05 -13.17 1.81
N VAL A 296 28.82 -12.65 1.82
CA VAL A 296 28.01 -12.40 0.62
C VAL A 296 27.86 -10.89 0.40
N LYS A 297 28.25 -10.43 -0.79
CA LYS A 297 28.14 -9.03 -1.23
C LYS A 297 27.28 -8.92 -2.48
N THR A 298 26.83 -7.69 -2.78
CA THR A 298 26.11 -7.37 -4.01
C THR A 298 26.89 -6.34 -4.82
N ARG A 299 27.00 -6.54 -6.13
CA ARG A 299 27.56 -5.58 -7.09
C ARG A 299 26.59 -5.39 -8.24
N TRP A 300 26.42 -4.14 -8.67
CA TRP A 300 25.62 -3.86 -9.86
C TRP A 300 26.40 -4.24 -11.13
N ALA A 301 25.79 -5.06 -11.98
CA ALA A 301 26.30 -5.45 -13.29
C ALA A 301 25.41 -4.83 -14.38
N PRO A 302 25.84 -3.77 -15.08
CA PRO A 302 24.99 -3.11 -16.08
C PRO A 302 24.42 -4.07 -17.13
N GLY A 303 23.09 -4.19 -17.19
CA GLY A 303 22.41 -5.05 -18.16
C GLY A 303 22.54 -4.56 -19.61
N HIS A 304 22.61 -5.52 -20.54
CA HIS A 304 22.83 -5.36 -21.99
C HIS A 304 24.16 -4.69 -22.38
N MET A 305 25.21 -4.92 -21.59
CA MET A 305 26.53 -4.32 -21.79
C MET A 305 27.61 -5.34 -22.15
N LYS A 306 27.25 -6.53 -22.65
CA LYS A 306 28.18 -7.59 -23.04
C LYS A 306 29.05 -8.12 -21.89
N ILE A 307 28.56 -7.98 -20.65
CA ILE A 307 29.20 -8.59 -19.48
C ILE A 307 28.92 -10.09 -19.54
N VAL A 308 29.95 -10.89 -19.81
CA VAL A 308 29.85 -12.33 -20.11
C VAL A 308 28.91 -13.07 -19.16
N GLY A 309 29.07 -12.89 -17.85
CA GLY A 309 28.23 -13.56 -16.86
C GLY A 309 26.76 -13.11 -16.89
N ASN A 310 26.49 -11.83 -17.16
CA ASN A 310 25.12 -11.31 -17.28
C ASN A 310 24.44 -11.81 -18.56
N GLU A 311 25.15 -11.73 -19.70
CA GLU A 311 24.62 -12.22 -20.98
C GLU A 311 24.32 -13.73 -20.94
N LEU A 312 25.13 -14.52 -20.22
CA LEU A 312 24.83 -15.93 -20.01
C LEU A 312 23.58 -16.13 -19.13
N ALA A 313 23.41 -15.34 -18.07
CA ALA A 313 22.22 -15.43 -17.22
C ALA A 313 20.94 -15.05 -17.98
N ASP A 314 20.99 -13.99 -18.80
CA ASP A 314 19.91 -13.56 -19.71
C ASP A 314 19.58 -14.68 -20.72
N GLN A 315 20.60 -15.22 -21.39
CA GLN A 315 20.44 -16.32 -22.34
C GLN A 315 19.80 -17.56 -21.71
N LEU A 316 20.15 -17.90 -20.47
CA LEU A 316 19.56 -19.01 -19.72
C LEU A 316 18.08 -18.73 -19.40
N ALA A 317 17.74 -17.51 -18.98
CA ALA A 317 16.35 -17.12 -18.74
C ALA A 317 15.50 -17.20 -20.03
N ASP A 318 16.05 -16.73 -21.15
CA ASP A 318 15.39 -16.75 -22.45
C ASP A 318 15.28 -18.16 -23.05
N ASN A 319 16.28 -19.01 -22.83
CA ASN A 319 16.20 -20.40 -23.25
C ASN A 319 15.15 -21.17 -22.45
N GLU A 320 15.09 -20.95 -21.14
CA GLU A 320 14.01 -21.49 -20.30
C GLU A 320 12.63 -21.03 -20.77
N ALA A 321 12.49 -19.80 -21.29
CA ALA A 321 11.20 -19.33 -21.77
C ALA A 321 10.68 -20.12 -22.99
N LYS A 322 11.58 -20.67 -23.83
CA LYS A 322 11.22 -21.43 -25.04
C LYS A 322 10.55 -22.78 -24.71
N ASP A 323 11.01 -23.44 -23.65
CA ASP A 323 10.45 -24.69 -23.14
C ASP A 323 10.41 -24.64 -21.60
N PRO A 324 9.41 -23.94 -21.02
CA PRO A 324 9.41 -23.62 -19.60
C PRO A 324 9.11 -24.85 -18.75
N HIS A 325 10.04 -25.16 -17.83
CA HIS A 325 9.82 -26.21 -16.84
C HIS A 325 8.67 -25.83 -15.90
N GLN A 326 8.04 -26.83 -15.29
CA GLN A 326 7.02 -26.56 -14.30
C GLN A 326 7.63 -25.87 -13.06
N PRO A 327 7.15 -24.69 -12.66
CA PRO A 327 7.70 -24.00 -11.50
C PRO A 327 7.44 -24.83 -10.23
N TYR A 328 8.38 -24.79 -9.28
CA TYR A 328 8.31 -25.58 -8.06
C TYR A 328 8.51 -24.76 -6.77
N GLY A 329 8.06 -25.33 -5.65
CA GLY A 329 8.15 -24.71 -4.34
C GLY A 329 7.46 -23.35 -4.29
N MET A 330 8.10 -22.38 -3.63
CA MET A 330 7.54 -21.03 -3.49
C MET A 330 7.48 -20.25 -4.81
N ALA A 331 8.31 -20.59 -5.81
CA ALA A 331 8.29 -19.96 -7.13
C ALA A 331 7.06 -20.37 -7.96
N ALA A 332 6.42 -21.50 -7.63
CA ALA A 332 5.17 -21.95 -8.25
C ALA A 332 3.94 -21.15 -7.80
N SER A 333 4.07 -20.36 -6.74
CA SER A 333 2.96 -19.59 -6.19
C SER A 333 2.89 -18.18 -6.78
N PRO A 334 1.70 -17.59 -6.96
CA PRO A 334 1.55 -16.20 -7.38
C PRO A 334 2.27 -15.22 -6.44
N THR A 335 2.93 -14.23 -7.01
CA THR A 335 3.63 -13.19 -6.25
C THR A 335 2.67 -12.06 -5.85
N ARG A 336 3.07 -11.28 -4.84
CA ARG A 336 2.28 -10.15 -4.37
C ARG A 336 2.15 -9.06 -5.42
N SER A 337 3.21 -8.79 -6.20
CA SER A 337 3.15 -7.88 -7.35
C SER A 337 2.17 -8.41 -8.40
N GLY A 338 2.24 -9.71 -8.71
CA GLY A 338 1.32 -10.41 -9.60
C GLY A 338 -0.14 -10.21 -9.26
N ILE A 339 -0.52 -10.53 -8.03
CA ILE A 339 -1.90 -10.38 -7.56
C ILE A 339 -2.36 -8.93 -7.56
N ARG A 340 -1.49 -7.96 -7.24
CA ARG A 340 -1.85 -6.55 -7.33
C ARG A 340 -2.18 -6.15 -8.77
N THR A 341 -1.45 -6.69 -9.75
CA THR A 341 -1.74 -6.49 -11.17
C THR A 341 -3.06 -7.12 -11.58
N VAL A 342 -3.35 -8.36 -11.15
CA VAL A 342 -4.66 -9.00 -11.35
C VAL A 342 -5.78 -8.15 -10.74
N GLY A 343 -5.61 -7.70 -9.50
CA GLY A 343 -6.58 -6.84 -8.82
C GLY A 343 -6.84 -5.52 -9.55
N ARG A 344 -5.79 -4.85 -10.07
CA ARG A 344 -5.96 -3.64 -10.89
C ARG A 344 -6.78 -3.92 -12.15
N ARG A 345 -6.47 -4.99 -12.90
CA ARG A 345 -7.21 -5.36 -14.11
C ARG A 345 -8.69 -5.68 -13.80
N LEU A 346 -8.94 -6.43 -12.73
CA LEU A 346 -10.31 -6.73 -12.29
C LEU A 346 -11.07 -5.46 -11.90
N LEU A 347 -10.43 -4.53 -11.19
CA LEU A 347 -11.03 -3.25 -10.82
C LEU A 347 -11.33 -2.38 -12.04
N GLU A 348 -10.39 -2.29 -12.98
CA GLU A 348 -10.56 -1.56 -14.24
C GLU A 348 -11.72 -2.13 -15.05
N HIS A 349 -11.72 -3.45 -15.28
CA HIS A 349 -12.81 -4.12 -16.00
C HIS A 349 -14.17 -3.93 -15.30
N THR A 350 -14.22 -4.09 -13.97
CA THR A 350 -15.46 -3.92 -13.21
C THR A 350 -15.96 -2.48 -13.29
N ARG A 351 -15.05 -1.50 -13.19
CA ARG A 351 -15.36 -0.08 -13.30
C ARG A 351 -15.93 0.25 -14.67
N ASP A 352 -15.30 -0.24 -15.73
CA ASP A 352 -15.65 0.08 -17.11
C ASP A 352 -16.99 -0.57 -17.49
N THR A 353 -17.21 -1.82 -17.07
CA THR A 353 -18.50 -2.52 -17.22
C THR A 353 -19.62 -1.81 -16.45
N TRP A 354 -19.37 -1.43 -15.20
CA TRP A 354 -20.35 -0.68 -14.40
C TRP A 354 -20.67 0.68 -15.03
N TRP A 355 -19.66 1.41 -15.49
CA TRP A 355 -19.87 2.72 -16.12
C TRP A 355 -20.64 2.58 -17.42
N LYS A 356 -20.37 1.56 -18.25
CA LYS A 356 -21.11 1.27 -19.48
C LYS A 356 -22.59 0.99 -19.21
N ASP A 357 -22.93 0.25 -18.15
CA ASP A 357 -24.33 0.05 -17.73
C ASP A 357 -24.97 1.37 -17.27
N LYS A 358 -24.30 2.12 -16.39
CA LYS A 358 -24.90 3.34 -15.79
C LYS A 358 -24.97 4.52 -16.75
N SER A 359 -24.02 4.67 -17.66
CA SER A 359 -23.99 5.78 -18.62
C SER A 359 -25.21 5.79 -19.54
N SER A 360 -25.79 4.62 -19.83
CA SER A 360 -27.03 4.48 -20.62
C SER A 360 -28.26 5.14 -19.98
N ARG A 361 -28.23 5.38 -18.66
CA ARG A 361 -29.35 5.95 -17.89
C ARG A 361 -29.17 7.43 -17.57
N LEU A 362 -28.10 8.06 -18.05
CA LEU A 362 -27.84 9.48 -17.83
C LEU A 362 -28.83 10.33 -18.62
N SER A 363 -29.17 11.50 -18.09
CA SER A 363 -30.05 12.43 -18.79
C SER A 363 -29.37 12.98 -20.05
N ALA A 364 -30.16 13.27 -21.09
CA ALA A 364 -29.64 13.87 -22.32
C ALA A 364 -28.85 15.15 -22.05
N TRP A 365 -29.23 15.92 -21.02
CA TRP A 365 -28.48 17.09 -20.57
C TRP A 365 -27.11 16.73 -20.01
N TYR A 366 -27.04 15.78 -19.07
CA TYR A 366 -25.77 15.44 -18.42
C TYR A 366 -24.76 14.86 -19.43
N THR A 367 -25.24 14.10 -20.42
CA THR A 367 -24.40 13.50 -21.47
C THR A 367 -23.74 14.53 -22.38
N GLN A 368 -24.32 15.74 -22.54
CA GLN A 368 -23.73 16.82 -23.35
C GLN A 368 -22.38 17.31 -22.81
N TRP A 369 -22.11 17.13 -21.52
CA TRP A 369 -20.83 17.52 -20.90
C TRP A 369 -19.68 16.55 -21.19
N GLN A 370 -19.97 15.37 -21.78
CA GLN A 370 -18.97 14.37 -22.20
C GLN A 370 -17.92 14.03 -21.13
N LEU A 371 -18.33 14.02 -19.86
CA LEU A 371 -17.42 13.83 -18.74
C LEU A 371 -16.90 12.38 -18.70
N PRO A 372 -15.57 12.17 -18.65
CA PRO A 372 -15.03 10.84 -18.45
C PRO A 372 -15.32 10.37 -17.02
N TYR A 373 -15.68 9.10 -16.85
CA TYR A 373 -15.72 8.47 -15.54
C TYR A 373 -14.33 7.97 -15.17
N ASP A 374 -13.52 8.83 -14.55
CA ASP A 374 -12.20 8.49 -14.04
C ASP A 374 -12.13 8.69 -12.52
N THR A 375 -12.03 7.58 -11.80
CA THR A 375 -11.88 7.58 -10.34
C THR A 375 -10.43 7.75 -9.87
N ARG A 376 -9.45 7.80 -10.80
CA ARG A 376 -8.02 7.90 -10.48
C ARG A 376 -7.55 9.35 -10.41
N ARG A 377 -8.23 10.27 -11.09
CA ARG A 377 -7.89 11.68 -11.14
C ARG A 377 -8.91 12.47 -10.34
N THR A 378 -8.42 13.34 -9.46
CA THR A 378 -9.27 14.31 -8.78
C THR A 378 -9.54 15.47 -9.74
N PRO A 379 -10.80 15.71 -10.17
CA PRO A 379 -11.10 16.82 -11.07
C PRO A 379 -10.75 18.16 -10.43
N ALA A 380 -10.20 19.09 -11.21
CA ALA A 380 -9.81 20.41 -10.72
C ALA A 380 -10.96 21.17 -10.03
N ALA A 381 -12.21 20.93 -10.49
CA ALA A 381 -13.40 21.54 -9.91
C ALA A 381 -13.61 21.19 -8.42
N LEU A 382 -13.09 20.06 -7.92
CA LEU A 382 -13.22 19.69 -6.51
C LEU A 382 -12.40 20.59 -5.57
N TRP A 383 -11.49 21.40 -6.11
CA TRP A 383 -10.73 22.40 -5.35
C TRP A 383 -11.46 23.75 -5.24
N LEU A 384 -12.59 23.92 -5.93
CA LEU A 384 -13.38 25.14 -5.82
C LEU A 384 -14.00 25.30 -4.43
N PRO A 385 -14.23 26.54 -3.96
CA PRO A 385 -15.03 26.78 -2.77
C PRO A 385 -16.40 26.09 -2.89
N ARG A 386 -16.88 25.48 -1.81
CA ARG A 386 -18.11 24.65 -1.80
C ARG A 386 -19.31 25.31 -2.47
N ARG A 387 -19.52 26.62 -2.25
CA ARG A 387 -20.63 27.39 -2.85
C ARG A 387 -20.50 27.49 -4.38
N ILE A 388 -19.28 27.57 -4.92
CA ILE A 388 -19.01 27.64 -6.35
C ILE A 388 -19.09 26.25 -6.98
N LEU A 389 -18.52 25.23 -6.33
CA LEU A 389 -18.64 23.84 -6.77
C LEU A 389 -20.11 23.41 -6.88
N ALA A 390 -20.95 23.79 -5.91
CA ALA A 390 -22.39 23.52 -5.96
C ALA A 390 -23.01 24.05 -7.26
N LYS A 391 -22.64 25.26 -7.73
CA LYS A 391 -23.15 25.82 -8.98
C LYS A 391 -22.74 25.00 -10.20
N VAL A 392 -21.48 24.57 -10.26
CA VAL A 392 -21.01 23.67 -11.33
C VAL A 392 -21.81 22.36 -11.36
N LEU A 393 -22.04 21.75 -10.19
CA LEU A 393 -22.81 20.51 -10.07
C LEU A 393 -24.28 20.70 -10.45
N MET A 394 -24.91 21.80 -10.04
CA MET A 394 -26.29 22.14 -10.41
C MET A 394 -26.42 22.33 -11.93
N ILE A 395 -25.51 23.09 -12.55
CA ILE A 395 -25.52 23.32 -14.01
C ILE A 395 -25.35 21.99 -14.75
N ARG A 396 -24.39 21.15 -14.34
CA ARG A 396 -24.12 19.86 -15.00
C ARG A 396 -25.27 18.87 -14.87
N SER A 397 -25.87 18.78 -13.68
CA SER A 397 -26.92 17.81 -13.38
C SER A 397 -28.33 18.30 -13.68
N THR A 398 -28.52 19.60 -13.88
CA THR A 398 -29.80 20.34 -13.79
C THR A 398 -30.53 20.25 -12.46
N HIS A 399 -30.01 19.51 -11.48
CA HIS A 399 -30.59 19.41 -10.14
C HIS A 399 -30.13 20.58 -9.29
N GLY A 400 -30.97 21.60 -9.19
CA GLY A 400 -30.67 22.82 -8.44
C GLY A 400 -31.84 23.78 -8.45
N ASP A 401 -31.55 25.02 -8.06
CA ASP A 401 -32.51 26.11 -8.01
C ASP A 401 -32.85 26.64 -9.43
N PHE A 402 -33.60 25.82 -10.18
CA PHE A 402 -34.08 26.11 -11.53
C PHE A 402 -35.60 25.93 -11.60
N GLU A 403 -36.25 26.72 -12.44
CA GLU A 403 -37.72 26.72 -12.58
C GLU A 403 -38.29 25.33 -12.88
N TRP A 404 -37.68 24.59 -13.80
CA TRP A 404 -38.13 23.24 -14.16
C TRP A 404 -38.09 22.28 -12.95
N TYR A 405 -37.09 22.43 -12.08
CA TYR A 405 -36.86 21.56 -10.93
C TYR A 405 -37.95 21.81 -9.87
N HIS A 406 -38.17 23.07 -9.52
CA HIS A 406 -39.24 23.46 -8.59
C HIS A 406 -40.63 23.06 -9.11
N ARG A 407 -40.89 23.22 -10.41
CA ARG A 407 -42.14 22.75 -11.03
C ARG A 407 -42.32 21.24 -10.93
N LYS A 408 -41.26 20.45 -11.16
CA LYS A 408 -41.31 18.99 -11.09
C LYS A 408 -41.62 18.47 -9.69
N PHE A 409 -41.14 19.15 -8.66
CA PHE A 409 -41.27 18.71 -7.25
C PHE A 409 -42.29 19.53 -6.44
N ASN A 410 -43.05 20.42 -7.08
CA ASN A 410 -44.11 21.24 -6.46
C ASN A 410 -43.63 22.07 -5.26
N HIS A 411 -42.51 22.77 -5.41
CA HIS A 411 -42.01 23.70 -4.39
C HIS A 411 -42.67 25.09 -4.52
N GLU A 412 -42.81 25.79 -3.40
CA GLU A 412 -43.28 27.19 -3.37
C GLU A 412 -42.28 28.14 -4.06
N ASP A 413 -42.78 29.05 -4.90
CA ASP A 413 -42.04 29.67 -6.01
C ASP A 413 -40.94 30.65 -5.57
N THR A 414 -39.67 30.20 -5.61
CA THR A 414 -38.45 31.04 -5.53
C THR A 414 -37.56 30.89 -6.78
N SER A 415 -38.16 30.44 -7.89
CA SER A 415 -37.41 30.01 -9.08
C SER A 415 -36.92 31.15 -9.99
N LYS A 416 -37.34 32.39 -9.71
CA LYS A 416 -36.97 33.57 -10.48
C LYS A 416 -35.64 34.13 -10.01
N CYS A 417 -34.81 34.55 -10.95
CA CYS A 417 -33.64 35.36 -10.66
C CYS A 417 -34.08 36.79 -10.31
N LEU A 418 -33.24 37.53 -9.59
CA LEU A 418 -33.41 38.96 -9.30
C LEU A 418 -33.50 39.84 -10.56
N CYS A 419 -33.09 39.33 -11.72
CA CYS A 419 -33.36 39.98 -13.01
C CYS A 419 -34.79 39.80 -13.52
N GLY A 420 -35.66 39.12 -12.78
CA GLY A 420 -37.07 38.85 -13.09
C GLY A 420 -37.31 37.63 -13.99
N ARG A 421 -36.27 37.00 -14.53
CA ARG A 421 -36.40 35.84 -15.44
C ARG A 421 -36.29 34.51 -14.69
N PRO A 422 -36.93 33.44 -15.17
CA PRO A 422 -36.74 32.10 -14.62
C PRO A 422 -35.29 31.63 -14.67
N LYS A 423 -34.84 30.94 -13.62
CA LYS A 423 -33.51 30.31 -13.56
C LYS A 423 -33.50 29.05 -14.44
N THR A 424 -32.65 29.04 -15.44
CA THR A 424 -32.23 27.86 -16.22
C THR A 424 -30.73 27.60 -16.01
N PRO A 425 -30.20 26.39 -16.30
CA PRO A 425 -28.78 26.10 -16.14
C PRO A 425 -27.85 27.12 -16.82
N GLU A 426 -28.23 27.58 -17.99
CA GLU A 426 -27.50 28.56 -18.79
C GLU A 426 -27.77 30.02 -18.38
N HIS A 427 -28.71 30.28 -17.46
CA HIS A 427 -29.16 31.62 -17.12
C HIS A 427 -28.04 32.56 -16.66
N LEU A 428 -26.99 32.02 -16.03
CA LEU A 428 -25.81 32.79 -15.59
C LEU A 428 -25.24 33.70 -16.67
N VAL A 429 -25.18 33.23 -17.92
CA VAL A 429 -24.61 33.99 -19.04
C VAL A 429 -25.63 34.89 -19.74
N PHE A 430 -26.93 34.69 -19.48
CA PHE A 430 -28.00 35.53 -20.06
C PHE A 430 -28.58 36.53 -19.06
N CYS A 431 -28.19 36.44 -17.79
CA CYS A 431 -28.68 37.32 -16.73
C CYS A 431 -28.27 38.77 -17.01
N LYS A 432 -29.25 39.69 -17.01
CA LYS A 432 -29.02 41.12 -17.26
C LYS A 432 -27.98 41.72 -16.30
N ARG A 433 -27.94 41.25 -15.04
CA ARG A 433 -26.94 41.68 -14.05
C ARG A 433 -25.54 41.20 -14.40
N ALA A 434 -25.41 39.96 -14.87
CA ALA A 434 -24.12 39.40 -15.29
C ALA A 434 -23.59 40.10 -16.54
N THR A 435 -24.45 40.37 -17.53
CA THR A 435 -24.05 40.99 -18.80
C THR A 435 -23.65 42.46 -18.66
N THR A 436 -24.10 43.18 -17.63
CA THR A 436 -23.57 44.52 -17.29
C THR A 436 -22.06 44.48 -17.03
N HIS A 437 -21.55 43.36 -16.51
CA HIS A 437 -20.12 43.15 -16.26
C HIS A 437 -19.40 42.43 -17.42
N PHE A 438 -20.00 42.35 -18.61
CA PHE A 438 -19.47 41.57 -19.74
C PHE A 438 -17.99 41.84 -20.01
N LYS A 439 -17.55 43.11 -20.00
CA LYS A 439 -16.14 43.50 -20.24
C LYS A 439 -15.14 42.86 -19.27
N LYS A 440 -15.58 42.41 -18.09
CA LYS A 440 -14.76 41.79 -17.04
C LYS A 440 -14.87 40.26 -17.01
N TRP A 441 -15.64 39.66 -17.91
CA TRP A 441 -15.80 38.22 -17.94
C TRP A 441 -14.45 37.54 -18.27
N PRO A 442 -14.11 36.43 -17.61
CA PRO A 442 -12.96 35.61 -17.99
C PRO A 442 -13.24 34.87 -19.30
N LEU A 443 -12.21 34.60 -20.10
CA LEU A 443 -12.33 33.92 -21.41
C LEU A 443 -13.43 34.51 -22.31
N ARG A 444 -13.68 35.83 -22.18
CA ARG A 444 -14.85 36.50 -22.73
C ARG A 444 -14.97 36.32 -24.26
N PRO A 445 -16.16 35.97 -24.80
CA PRO A 445 -16.40 35.97 -26.24
C PRO A 445 -16.38 37.39 -26.83
N ILE A 446 -16.31 37.52 -28.16
CA ILE A 446 -16.28 38.84 -28.83
C ILE A 446 -17.54 39.66 -28.50
N VAL A 447 -18.70 39.00 -28.50
CA VAL A 447 -20.00 39.56 -28.12
C VAL A 447 -20.68 38.68 -27.07
N PRO A 448 -21.58 39.22 -26.23
CA PRO A 448 -22.32 38.40 -25.28
C PRO A 448 -23.10 37.29 -25.97
N PRO A 449 -23.14 36.07 -25.40
CA PRO A 449 -23.95 34.98 -25.95
C PRO A 449 -25.41 35.39 -26.13
N ARG A 450 -25.98 35.09 -27.30
CA ARG A 450 -27.36 35.41 -27.68
C ARG A 450 -28.22 34.17 -27.79
N THR A 451 -27.62 33.04 -28.15
CA THR A 451 -28.31 31.76 -28.28
C THR A 451 -27.94 30.83 -27.12
N ARG A 452 -28.86 29.91 -26.79
CA ARG A 452 -28.62 28.88 -25.76
C ARG A 452 -27.33 28.09 -26.01
N GLN A 453 -27.06 27.77 -27.28
CA GLN A 453 -25.87 27.02 -27.68
C GLN A 453 -24.58 27.79 -27.41
N GLU A 454 -24.52 29.09 -27.77
CA GLU A 454 -23.38 29.96 -27.45
C GLU A 454 -23.17 30.07 -25.93
N GLY A 455 -24.25 30.19 -25.17
CA GLY A 455 -24.18 30.29 -23.72
C GLY A 455 -23.65 29.01 -23.06
N LEU A 456 -24.10 27.86 -23.53
CA LEU A 456 -23.60 26.56 -23.06
C LEU A 456 -22.15 26.32 -23.45
N ALA A 457 -21.76 26.69 -24.68
CA ALA A 457 -20.37 26.58 -25.12
C ALA A 457 -19.43 27.40 -24.23
N TYR A 458 -19.81 28.64 -23.93
CA TYR A 458 -19.03 29.50 -23.03
C TYR A 458 -18.99 28.96 -21.59
N LEU A 459 -20.13 28.50 -21.05
CA LEU A 459 -20.17 27.86 -19.73
C LEU A 459 -19.31 26.59 -19.66
N ALA A 460 -19.29 25.77 -20.71
CA ALA A 460 -18.44 24.59 -20.79
C ALA A 460 -16.96 24.98 -20.71
N GLN A 461 -16.53 25.99 -21.47
CA GLN A 461 -15.17 26.50 -21.43
C GLN A 461 -14.76 27.00 -20.03
N LEU A 462 -15.65 27.71 -19.34
CA LEU A 462 -15.41 28.16 -17.96
C LEU A 462 -15.35 26.98 -16.99
N ILE A 463 -16.26 26.02 -17.09
CA ILE A 463 -16.33 24.88 -16.16
C ILE A 463 -15.12 23.94 -16.33
N ASP A 464 -14.59 23.83 -17.54
CA ASP A 464 -13.35 23.09 -17.83
C ASP A 464 -12.10 23.77 -17.25
N GLN A 465 -12.19 25.07 -16.95
CA GLN A 465 -11.17 25.85 -16.23
C GLN A 465 -11.76 26.41 -14.93
N PRO A 466 -11.91 25.59 -13.88
CA PRO A 466 -12.65 25.94 -12.67
C PRO A 466 -12.34 27.31 -12.06
N GLN A 467 -11.08 27.74 -12.09
CA GLN A 467 -10.65 29.06 -11.61
C GLN A 467 -11.31 30.20 -12.40
N GLU A 468 -11.50 30.04 -13.70
CA GLU A 468 -12.20 31.01 -14.55
C GLU A 468 -13.69 31.02 -14.26
N PHE A 469 -14.30 29.86 -13.99
CA PHE A 469 -15.69 29.83 -13.51
C PHE A 469 -15.84 30.55 -12.16
N GLU A 470 -14.89 30.37 -11.23
CA GLU A 470 -14.88 31.11 -9.96
C GLU A 470 -14.77 32.62 -10.18
N THR A 471 -13.84 33.06 -11.03
CA THR A 471 -13.67 34.47 -11.40
C THR A 471 -14.95 35.04 -12.01
N PHE A 472 -15.59 34.30 -12.92
CA PHE A 472 -16.86 34.69 -13.53
C PHE A 472 -17.95 34.90 -12.48
N VAL A 473 -18.11 33.96 -11.55
CA VAL A 473 -19.12 34.07 -10.48
C VAL A 473 -18.82 35.27 -9.56
N LYS A 474 -17.55 35.53 -9.22
CA LYS A 474 -17.15 36.69 -8.40
C LYS A 474 -17.43 38.02 -9.10
N VAL A 475 -17.05 38.15 -10.36
CA VAL A 475 -17.19 39.39 -11.14
C VAL A 475 -18.64 39.76 -11.41
N THR A 476 -19.47 38.75 -11.70
CA THR A 476 -20.86 39.01 -12.10
C THR A 476 -21.79 39.23 -10.92
N ASN A 477 -21.35 38.90 -9.71
CA ASN A 477 -22.16 38.84 -8.49
C ASN A 477 -23.54 38.19 -8.73
N SER A 478 -23.61 37.29 -9.72
CA SER A 478 -24.85 36.71 -10.21
C SER A 478 -25.07 35.39 -9.44
N PHE A 479 -26.29 35.21 -8.93
CA PHE A 479 -26.66 34.20 -7.91
C PHE A 479 -26.13 34.46 -6.49
N TYR A 480 -26.00 35.73 -6.05
CA TYR A 480 -25.97 36.07 -4.63
C TYR A 480 -27.25 36.81 -4.28
N ASP A 481 -28.09 36.05 -3.58
CA ASP A 481 -29.12 36.35 -2.56
C ASP A 481 -29.76 34.95 -2.41
N GLU A 482 -29.30 34.04 -1.53
CA GLU A 482 -28.91 34.15 -0.11
C GLU A 482 -27.54 33.51 0.24
#